data_AF-A0AAD1MBR7-F1
#
_entry.id   AF-A0AAD1MBR7-F1
#
_cell.length_a   1.000
_cell.length_b   1.000
_cell.length_c   1.000
_cell.angle_alpha   90.00
_cell.angle_beta   90.00
_cell.angle_gamma   90.00
#
_symmetry.space_group_name_H-M   'P 1'
#
loop_
_entity.id
_entity.type
_entity.pdbx_description
1 polymer ?
#
loop_
_entity_poly.entity_id
_entity_poly.type
_entity_poly.pdbx_seq_one_letter_code
_entity_poly.pdbx_strand_id
1 'polypeptide(L)'
;MAHVDRPYTHPMPSTAVDTGSRRGFFITFTALLVLWAAVLLTLAITVVPDGYWYSYFAIDYSVGFIRRGLAGELLGLFGPAHYFGGLAVLRWIPTAAFVAGLAAVAWAVAVRSGRSQRRRLIALLIPVLPFGLAFALFSARTDLLGGAALAFFAVALTRIATARATVIASAVYGLTLAVLTLIHEATPFLFGLGVLSALTVLARHLHAKAFWASAVAALGPSILVALALAAFGRQKVSPQLCQLVQHGPMNHPLAGKPTIGQLLSGFHYYVDYHDWFCRAFLPLFDMTFSEGLRFVGSIGVVALAGSTVYGVVTLIVGMLAISHVAGVPIRRYTAILRGRPLAMLVGIVMILPVFATGVDWVRWWVIIAFDLGVVFLLYTRDQPEIDEPPTRRTLIVFAVGAVLLAVIPIGIIPGFGAPVPM
;
A
#
# COMPACT_ATOMS: atom_id res chain seq x y z
N MET A 1 27.54 54.66 -42.72
CA MET A 1 26.42 53.88 -42.16
C MET A 1 26.52 52.47 -42.72
N ALA A 2 27.08 51.55 -41.94
CA ALA A 2 27.25 50.15 -42.35
C ALA A 2 26.03 49.35 -41.87
N HIS A 3 25.34 48.70 -42.81
CA HIS A 3 24.20 47.83 -42.53
C HIS A 3 24.71 46.56 -41.85
N VAL A 4 24.22 46.32 -40.63
CA VAL A 4 24.49 45.11 -39.84
C VAL A 4 23.48 44.05 -40.26
N ASP A 5 23.95 43.00 -40.94
CA ASP A 5 23.16 41.80 -41.20
C ASP A 5 22.96 41.01 -39.90
N ARG A 6 21.72 40.91 -39.44
CA ARG A 6 21.35 40.00 -38.35
C ARG A 6 21.21 38.58 -38.90
N PRO A 7 21.84 37.57 -38.26
CA PRO A 7 21.66 36.19 -38.66
C PRO A 7 20.21 35.74 -38.40
N TYR A 8 19.60 35.15 -39.43
CA TYR A 8 18.32 34.45 -39.36
C TYR A 8 18.43 33.27 -38.39
N THR A 9 17.82 33.40 -37.21
CA THR A 9 17.59 32.26 -36.32
C THR A 9 16.48 31.40 -36.91
N HIS A 10 16.83 30.21 -37.41
CA HIS A 10 15.85 29.19 -37.76
C HIS A 10 15.00 28.84 -36.53
N PRO A 11 13.66 28.94 -36.58
CA PRO A 11 12.81 28.44 -35.52
C PRO A 11 12.99 26.92 -35.44
N MET A 12 13.46 26.42 -34.29
CA MET A 12 13.45 24.98 -34.02
C MET A 12 12.02 24.47 -34.15
N PRO A 13 11.78 23.38 -34.91
CA PRO A 13 10.45 22.80 -35.01
C PRO A 13 9.98 22.41 -33.61
N SER A 14 8.89 23.04 -33.18
CA SER A 14 8.21 22.73 -31.93
C SER A 14 7.89 21.22 -31.91
N THR A 15 8.56 20.48 -31.03
CA THR A 15 8.20 19.08 -30.73
C THR A 15 6.90 18.97 -29.92
N ALA A 16 6.22 20.09 -29.66
CA ALA A 16 4.92 20.11 -29.01
C ALA A 16 3.85 19.70 -30.03
N VAL A 17 3.51 18.41 -30.01
CA VAL A 17 2.49 17.80 -30.87
C VAL A 17 1.08 18.23 -30.44
N ASP A 18 0.24 18.49 -31.44
CA ASP A 18 -1.12 19.05 -31.37
C ASP A 18 -2.08 18.38 -30.36
N THR A 19 -2.95 19.21 -29.79
CA THR A 19 -3.77 18.96 -28.59
C THR A 19 -5.15 18.37 -28.87
N GLY A 20 -5.69 18.51 -30.10
CA GLY A 20 -7.01 18.01 -30.48
C GLY A 20 -7.10 16.48 -30.64
N SER A 21 -6.01 15.85 -31.08
CA SER A 21 -5.92 14.40 -31.40
C SER A 21 -5.90 13.47 -30.16
N ARG A 22 -5.61 13.99 -28.97
CA ARG A 22 -5.27 13.14 -27.80
C ARG A 22 -6.46 12.76 -26.90
N ARG A 23 -7.66 13.27 -27.15
CA ARG A 23 -8.85 12.88 -26.37
C ARG A 23 -9.13 11.38 -26.51
N GLY A 24 -8.95 10.83 -27.72
CA GLY A 24 -9.06 9.39 -27.99
C GLY A 24 -8.12 8.56 -27.12
N PHE A 25 -6.85 8.94 -27.02
CA PHE A 25 -5.86 8.23 -26.19
C PHE A 25 -6.30 8.09 -24.73
N PHE A 26 -6.71 9.18 -24.09
CA PHE A 26 -7.13 9.13 -22.68
C PHE A 26 -8.41 8.31 -22.47
N ILE A 27 -9.37 8.40 -23.41
CA ILE A 27 -10.60 7.60 -23.36
C ILE A 27 -10.26 6.11 -23.51
N THR A 28 -9.50 5.74 -24.54
CA THR A 28 -9.08 4.36 -24.79
C THR A 28 -8.30 3.80 -23.61
N PHE A 29 -7.34 4.55 -23.07
CA PHE A 29 -6.55 4.10 -21.92
C PHE A 29 -7.42 3.93 -20.67
N THR A 30 -8.34 4.85 -20.41
CA THR A 30 -9.27 4.75 -19.28
C THR A 30 -10.18 3.51 -19.44
N ALA A 31 -10.71 3.27 -20.63
CA ALA A 31 -11.53 2.10 -20.91
C ALA A 31 -10.74 0.78 -20.72
N LEU A 32 -9.50 0.72 -21.21
CA LEU A 32 -8.62 -0.43 -20.99
C LEU A 32 -8.29 -0.63 -19.50
N LEU A 33 -8.07 0.45 -18.76
CA LEU A 33 -7.81 0.39 -17.32
C LEU A 33 -9.02 -0.11 -16.54
N VAL A 34 -10.23 0.32 -16.90
CA VAL A 34 -11.49 -0.18 -16.32
C VAL A 34 -11.69 -1.66 -16.64
N LEU A 35 -11.45 -2.07 -17.90
CA LEU A 35 -11.51 -3.48 -18.29
C LEU A 35 -10.50 -4.32 -17.51
N TRP A 36 -9.25 -3.86 -17.40
CA TRP A 36 -8.22 -4.53 -16.61
C TRP A 36 -8.60 -4.63 -15.13
N ALA A 37 -9.13 -3.56 -14.54
CA ALA A 37 -9.62 -3.56 -13.16
C ALA A 37 -10.74 -4.57 -12.95
N ALA A 38 -11.69 -4.65 -13.89
CA ALA A 38 -12.78 -5.63 -13.85
C ALA A 38 -12.24 -7.08 -13.93
N VAL A 39 -11.30 -7.34 -14.84
CA VAL A 39 -10.64 -8.65 -14.95
C VAL A 39 -9.93 -9.02 -13.66
N LEU A 40 -9.15 -8.10 -13.07
CA LEU A 40 -8.48 -8.36 -11.80
C LEU A 40 -9.46 -8.61 -10.66
N LEU A 41 -10.58 -7.88 -10.61
CA LEU A 41 -11.61 -8.09 -9.60
C LEU A 41 -12.24 -9.48 -9.76
N THR A 42 -12.56 -9.90 -10.99
CA THR A 42 -13.06 -11.25 -11.27
C THR A 42 -12.05 -12.31 -10.83
N LEU A 43 -10.76 -12.15 -11.14
CA LEU A 43 -9.71 -13.06 -10.67
C LEU A 43 -9.62 -13.07 -9.14
N ALA A 44 -9.70 -11.91 -8.49
CA ALA A 44 -9.65 -11.80 -7.03
C ALA A 44 -10.85 -12.47 -6.33
N ILE A 45 -12.02 -12.49 -6.97
CA ILE A 45 -13.23 -13.16 -6.47
C ILE A 45 -13.17 -14.67 -6.71
N THR A 46 -12.63 -15.11 -7.85
CA THR A 46 -12.73 -16.51 -8.29
C THR A 46 -11.53 -17.38 -7.88
N VAL A 47 -10.33 -16.80 -7.82
CA VAL A 47 -9.07 -17.56 -7.66
C VAL A 47 -8.43 -17.38 -6.28
N VAL A 48 -8.62 -16.22 -5.63
CA VAL A 48 -7.91 -15.92 -4.38
C VAL A 48 -8.61 -16.57 -3.20
N PRO A 49 -7.90 -17.38 -2.38
CA PRO A 49 -8.50 -18.08 -1.25
C PRO A 49 -9.01 -17.07 -0.21
N ASP A 50 -10.25 -17.26 0.24
CA ASP A 50 -10.88 -16.39 1.25
C ASP A 50 -10.29 -16.60 2.65
N GLY A 51 -9.87 -17.83 2.96
CA GLY A 51 -9.41 -18.22 4.29
C GLY A 51 -8.30 -17.40 4.88
N TYR A 52 -7.30 -17.10 4.06
CA TYR A 52 -6.18 -16.31 4.50
C TYR A 52 -6.60 -14.90 4.90
N TRP A 53 -7.59 -14.30 4.25
CA TRP A 53 -8.10 -12.98 4.63
C TRP A 53 -9.02 -13.03 5.83
N TYR A 54 -9.84 -14.07 5.94
CA TYR A 54 -10.71 -14.30 7.10
C TYR A 54 -9.91 -14.40 8.40
N SER A 55 -8.70 -14.95 8.32
CA SER A 55 -7.78 -15.10 9.44
C SER A 55 -7.47 -13.79 10.19
N TYR A 56 -7.64 -12.64 9.53
CA TYR A 56 -7.40 -11.33 10.13
C TYR A 56 -8.53 -10.86 11.05
N PHE A 57 -9.73 -11.43 10.93
CA PHE A 57 -10.92 -11.03 11.68
C PHE A 57 -11.47 -12.16 12.56
N ALA A 58 -10.86 -13.35 12.53
CA ALA A 58 -11.39 -14.53 13.20
C ALA A 58 -11.21 -14.55 14.73
N ILE A 59 -10.45 -13.60 15.29
CA ILE A 59 -10.03 -13.59 16.69
C ILE A 59 -10.47 -12.27 17.34
N ASP A 60 -11.17 -12.38 18.47
CA ASP A 60 -11.72 -11.27 19.27
C ASP A 60 -11.08 -11.19 20.68
N TYR A 61 -11.58 -10.35 21.58
CA TYR A 61 -11.05 -10.22 22.94
C TYR A 61 -11.68 -11.17 23.97
N SER A 62 -12.47 -12.17 23.56
CA SER A 62 -13.14 -13.10 24.48
C SER A 62 -12.19 -13.87 25.40
N VAL A 63 -10.96 -14.13 24.94
CA VAL A 63 -9.90 -14.78 25.73
C VAL A 63 -8.95 -13.78 26.42
N GLY A 64 -9.30 -12.48 26.40
CA GLY A 64 -8.55 -11.37 26.99
C GLY A 64 -7.88 -10.47 25.95
N PHE A 65 -7.04 -9.54 26.42
CA PHE A 65 -6.34 -8.59 25.54
C PHE A 65 -5.29 -9.31 24.68
N ILE A 66 -5.50 -9.38 23.36
CA ILE A 66 -4.64 -10.12 22.42
C ILE A 66 -4.44 -9.36 21.11
N ARG A 67 -3.40 -9.74 20.36
CA ARG A 67 -3.14 -9.17 19.02
C ARG A 67 -4.34 -9.40 18.10
N ARG A 68 -4.70 -8.38 17.32
CA ARG A 68 -5.82 -8.37 16.37
C ARG A 68 -7.21 -8.53 16.99
N GLY A 69 -7.36 -8.53 18.31
CA GLY A 69 -8.67 -8.76 18.94
C GLY A 69 -9.74 -7.76 18.50
N LEU A 70 -9.38 -6.50 18.22
CA LEU A 70 -10.38 -5.53 17.73
C LEU A 70 -10.95 -5.91 16.35
N ALA A 71 -10.19 -6.64 15.52
CA ALA A 71 -10.67 -7.12 14.25
C ALA A 71 -11.82 -8.14 14.42
N GLY A 72 -11.72 -9.04 15.40
CA GLY A 72 -12.80 -9.97 15.74
C GLY A 72 -13.98 -9.30 16.43
N GLU A 73 -13.77 -8.24 17.22
CA GLU A 73 -14.90 -7.45 17.75
C GLU A 73 -15.74 -6.84 16.62
N LEU A 74 -15.11 -6.41 15.51
CA LEU A 74 -15.83 -5.93 14.33
C LEU A 74 -16.65 -7.04 13.67
N LEU A 75 -16.15 -8.28 13.68
CA LEU A 75 -16.91 -9.44 13.22
C LEU A 75 -18.10 -9.75 14.14
N GLY A 76 -17.92 -9.58 15.45
CA GLY A 76 -18.97 -9.74 16.46
C GLY A 76 -20.21 -8.88 16.20
N LEU A 77 -20.08 -7.73 15.51
CA LEU A 77 -21.19 -6.86 15.14
C LEU A 77 -22.22 -7.52 14.20
N PHE A 78 -21.83 -8.56 13.46
CA PHE A 78 -22.73 -9.31 12.59
C PHE A 78 -23.54 -10.38 13.35
N GLY A 79 -23.10 -10.74 14.55
CA GLY A 79 -23.68 -11.82 15.34
C GLY A 79 -23.24 -13.23 14.90
N PRO A 80 -23.34 -14.26 15.78
CA PRO A 80 -22.80 -15.59 15.51
C PRO A 80 -23.39 -16.30 14.30
N ALA A 81 -24.67 -16.06 14.00
CA ALA A 81 -25.38 -16.68 12.87
C ALA A 81 -24.87 -16.20 11.49
N HIS A 82 -24.14 -15.08 11.46
CA HIS A 82 -23.64 -14.46 10.25
C HIS A 82 -22.11 -14.46 10.17
N TYR A 83 -21.42 -15.32 10.93
CA TYR A 83 -19.96 -15.37 11.02
C TYR A 83 -19.26 -15.33 9.64
N PHE A 84 -19.56 -16.28 8.75
CA PHE A 84 -18.94 -16.30 7.42
C PHE A 84 -19.40 -15.18 6.49
N GLY A 85 -20.65 -14.73 6.63
CA GLY A 85 -21.15 -13.57 5.88
C GLY A 85 -20.44 -12.28 6.29
N GLY A 86 -20.23 -12.08 7.59
CA GLY A 86 -19.44 -10.98 8.15
C GLY A 86 -17.99 -11.03 7.69
N LEU A 87 -17.35 -12.20 7.73
CA LEU A 87 -15.99 -12.38 7.21
C LEU A 87 -15.88 -12.03 5.72
N ALA A 88 -16.85 -12.46 4.90
CA ALA A 88 -16.91 -12.13 3.48
C ALA A 88 -17.02 -10.62 3.24
N VAL A 89 -17.81 -9.90 4.04
CA VAL A 89 -17.91 -8.44 3.97
C VAL A 89 -16.61 -7.77 4.44
N LEU A 90 -16.12 -8.15 5.62
CA LEU A 90 -14.94 -7.56 6.27
C LEU A 90 -13.67 -7.72 5.43
N ARG A 91 -13.53 -8.83 4.69
CA ARG A 91 -12.47 -9.05 3.70
C ARG A 91 -12.32 -7.85 2.74
N TRP A 92 -13.41 -7.26 2.28
CA TRP A 92 -13.38 -6.23 1.23
C TRP A 92 -13.25 -4.81 1.76
N ILE A 93 -13.50 -4.58 3.06
CA ILE A 93 -13.41 -3.23 3.66
C ILE A 93 -11.99 -2.65 3.54
N PRO A 94 -10.89 -3.36 3.88
CA PRO A 94 -9.55 -2.82 3.71
C PRO A 94 -9.23 -2.46 2.26
N THR A 95 -9.62 -3.31 1.30
CA THR A 95 -9.46 -3.04 -0.14
C THR A 95 -10.21 -1.78 -0.56
N ALA A 96 -11.48 -1.65 -0.19
CA ALA A 96 -12.31 -0.50 -0.55
C ALA A 96 -11.76 0.81 0.04
N ALA A 97 -11.38 0.80 1.31
CA ALA A 97 -10.79 1.95 1.99
C ALA A 97 -9.47 2.39 1.34
N PHE A 98 -8.60 1.43 0.99
CA PHE A 98 -7.33 1.71 0.35
C PHE A 98 -7.49 2.25 -1.08
N VAL A 99 -8.40 1.66 -1.87
CA VAL A 99 -8.74 2.18 -3.21
C VAL A 99 -9.31 3.60 -3.11
N ALA A 100 -10.14 3.89 -2.10
CA ALA A 100 -10.63 5.25 -1.85
C ALA A 100 -9.49 6.22 -1.50
N GLY A 101 -8.51 5.78 -0.71
CA GLY A 101 -7.29 6.55 -0.43
C GLY A 101 -6.47 6.85 -1.68
N LEU A 102 -6.24 5.84 -2.55
CA LEU A 102 -5.58 6.03 -3.85
C LEU A 102 -6.36 6.97 -4.76
N ALA A 103 -7.69 6.85 -4.79
CA ALA A 103 -8.55 7.75 -5.56
C ALA A 103 -8.45 9.19 -5.05
N ALA A 104 -8.37 9.41 -3.73
CA ALA A 104 -8.15 10.73 -3.15
C ALA A 104 -6.79 11.32 -3.55
N VAL A 105 -5.72 10.51 -3.62
CA VAL A 105 -4.41 10.93 -4.12
C VAL A 105 -4.49 11.29 -5.61
N ALA A 106 -5.09 10.42 -6.43
CA ALA A 106 -5.27 10.66 -7.87
C ALA A 106 -6.07 11.93 -8.14
N TRP A 107 -7.16 12.14 -7.38
CA TRP A 107 -7.97 13.35 -7.43
C TRP A 107 -7.17 14.59 -7.05
N ALA A 108 -6.40 14.53 -5.95
CA ALA A 108 -5.57 15.64 -5.50
C ALA A 108 -4.54 16.07 -6.56
N VAL A 109 -3.96 15.10 -7.29
CA VAL A 109 -3.03 15.37 -8.40
C VAL A 109 -3.76 15.92 -9.63
N ALA A 110 -4.93 15.36 -9.98
CA ALA A 110 -5.63 15.65 -11.22
C ALA A 110 -6.41 16.97 -11.24
N VAL A 111 -7.10 17.32 -10.16
CA VAL A 111 -8.20 18.32 -10.21
C VAL A 111 -7.78 19.75 -9.91
N ARG A 112 -6.67 19.96 -9.19
CA ARG A 112 -6.42 21.27 -8.57
C ARG A 112 -5.72 22.33 -9.42
N SER A 113 -5.35 22.06 -10.67
CA SER A 113 -4.68 23.06 -11.52
C SER A 113 -4.66 22.67 -13.00
N GLY A 114 -5.67 23.16 -13.75
CA GLY A 114 -5.63 23.20 -15.21
C GLY A 114 -5.75 21.88 -15.96
N ARG A 115 -5.83 21.97 -17.29
CA ARG A 115 -5.98 20.84 -18.24
C ARG A 115 -4.66 20.12 -18.55
N SER A 116 -3.72 20.04 -17.59
CA SER A 116 -2.42 19.39 -17.86
C SER A 116 -2.61 17.92 -18.20
N GLN A 117 -2.05 17.51 -19.35
CA GLN A 117 -2.03 16.12 -19.78
C GLN A 117 -1.18 15.25 -18.84
N ARG A 118 -0.07 15.77 -18.28
CA ARG A 118 0.79 15.01 -17.34
C ARG A 118 0.06 14.68 -16.05
N ARG A 119 -0.73 15.61 -15.49
CA ARG A 119 -1.57 15.36 -14.31
C ARG A 119 -2.54 14.20 -14.53
N ARG A 120 -3.16 14.15 -15.72
CA ARG A 120 -4.04 13.02 -16.12
C ARG A 120 -3.28 11.72 -16.28
N LEU A 121 -2.11 11.74 -16.90
CA LEU A 121 -1.27 10.55 -17.04
C LEU A 121 -0.85 10.00 -15.66
N ILE A 122 -0.48 10.87 -14.71
CA ILE A 122 -0.18 10.44 -13.34
C ILE A 122 -1.40 9.84 -12.66
N ALA A 123 -2.57 10.48 -12.78
CA ALA A 123 -3.80 9.94 -12.20
C ALA A 123 -4.14 8.54 -12.76
N LEU A 124 -3.93 8.32 -14.06
CA LEU A 124 -4.11 7.03 -14.72
C LEU A 124 -2.99 6.01 -14.40
N LEU A 125 -1.81 6.47 -13.99
CA LEU A 125 -0.70 5.61 -13.57
C LEU A 125 -0.93 5.03 -12.18
N ILE A 126 -1.55 5.79 -11.26
CA ILE A 126 -1.72 5.39 -9.86
C ILE A 126 -2.32 3.98 -9.69
N PRO A 127 -3.41 3.60 -10.38
CA PRO A 127 -4.00 2.27 -10.22
C PRO A 127 -3.09 1.12 -10.66
N VAL A 128 -2.12 1.37 -11.55
CA VAL A 128 -1.19 0.33 -12.05
C VAL A 128 0.18 0.38 -11.38
N LEU A 129 0.44 1.31 -10.46
CA LEU A 129 1.68 1.28 -9.69
C LEU A 129 1.78 -0.02 -8.87
N PRO A 130 2.99 -0.43 -8.45
CA PRO A 130 3.15 -1.67 -7.68
C PRO A 130 2.30 -1.75 -6.40
N PHE A 131 1.98 -0.60 -5.80
CA PHE A 131 1.10 -0.43 -4.65
C PHE A 131 -0.33 -0.02 -5.03
N GLY A 132 -0.73 -0.19 -6.30
CA GLY A 132 -2.00 0.24 -6.86
C GLY A 132 -3.15 -0.74 -6.64
N LEU A 133 -4.05 -0.82 -7.61
CA LEU A 133 -5.27 -1.62 -7.52
C LEU A 133 -4.99 -3.12 -7.41
N ALA A 134 -4.01 -3.65 -8.16
CA ALA A 134 -3.65 -5.06 -8.06
C ALA A 134 -3.21 -5.43 -6.63
N PHE A 135 -2.38 -4.59 -6.00
CA PHE A 135 -2.00 -4.79 -4.60
C PHE A 135 -3.21 -4.79 -3.67
N ALA A 136 -4.15 -3.85 -3.86
CA ALA A 136 -5.35 -3.76 -3.04
C ALA A 136 -6.27 -5.00 -3.16
N LEU A 137 -6.40 -5.55 -4.37
CA LEU A 137 -7.27 -6.70 -4.65
C LEU A 137 -6.68 -8.02 -4.16
N PHE A 138 -5.36 -8.21 -4.32
CA PHE A 138 -4.69 -9.48 -4.02
C PHE A 138 -4.02 -9.52 -2.64
N SER A 139 -3.95 -8.38 -1.93
CA SER A 139 -3.46 -8.29 -0.56
C SER A 139 -4.51 -7.64 0.34
N ALA A 140 -5.74 -8.19 0.35
CA ALA A 140 -6.92 -7.73 1.10
C ALA A 140 -6.78 -7.91 2.63
N ARG A 141 -5.67 -7.44 3.18
CA ARG A 141 -5.26 -7.53 4.57
C ARG A 141 -5.61 -6.23 5.29
N THR A 142 -5.74 -6.30 6.61
CA THR A 142 -6.13 -5.17 7.45
C THR A 142 -5.10 -4.02 7.49
N ASP A 143 -3.84 -4.26 7.16
CA ASP A 143 -2.82 -3.21 7.01
C ASP A 143 -3.14 -2.22 5.87
N LEU A 144 -3.96 -2.60 4.89
CA LEU A 144 -4.47 -1.66 3.87
C LEU A 144 -5.27 -0.49 4.48
N LEU A 145 -5.90 -0.68 5.65
CA LEU A 145 -6.54 0.42 6.38
C LEU A 145 -5.52 1.48 6.83
N GLY A 146 -4.32 1.04 7.24
CA GLY A 146 -3.22 1.93 7.59
C GLY A 146 -2.71 2.70 6.36
N GLY A 147 -2.63 2.02 5.22
CA GLY A 147 -2.29 2.65 3.95
C GLY A 147 -3.32 3.70 3.54
N ALA A 148 -4.61 3.39 3.65
CA ALA A 148 -5.70 4.33 3.40
C ALA A 148 -5.58 5.58 4.30
N ALA A 149 -5.38 5.36 5.61
CA ALA A 149 -5.20 6.45 6.57
C ALA A 149 -3.99 7.34 6.21
N LEU A 150 -2.86 6.74 5.81
CA LEU A 150 -1.67 7.48 5.38
C LEU A 150 -1.95 8.30 4.12
N ALA A 151 -2.63 7.73 3.12
CA ALA A 151 -3.01 8.46 1.90
C ALA A 151 -3.89 9.68 2.22
N PHE A 152 -4.93 9.51 3.05
CA PHE A 152 -5.78 10.64 3.46
C PHE A 152 -5.01 11.69 4.26
N PHE A 153 -4.15 11.26 5.19
CA PHE A 153 -3.29 12.17 5.95
C PHE A 153 -2.36 12.96 5.04
N ALA A 154 -1.66 12.31 4.10
CA ALA A 154 -0.78 12.97 3.16
C ALA A 154 -1.55 13.96 2.27
N VAL A 155 -2.73 13.59 1.76
CA VAL A 155 -3.61 14.50 1.01
C VAL A 155 -4.02 15.71 1.87
N ALA A 156 -4.36 15.50 3.13
CA ALA A 156 -4.72 16.58 4.06
C ALA A 156 -3.56 17.55 4.29
N LEU A 157 -2.32 17.03 4.45
CA LEU A 157 -1.13 17.88 4.60
C LEU A 157 -0.91 18.81 3.41
N THR A 158 -1.28 18.41 2.19
CA THR A 158 -1.21 19.31 1.00
C THR A 158 -2.15 20.53 1.06
N ARG A 159 -3.02 20.61 2.07
CA ARG A 159 -3.99 21.69 2.27
C ARG A 159 -3.72 22.51 3.53
N ILE A 160 -2.80 22.06 4.39
CA ILE A 160 -2.56 22.66 5.69
C ILE A 160 -1.35 23.60 5.60
N ALA A 161 -1.55 24.87 5.95
CA ALA A 161 -0.51 25.89 5.89
C ALA A 161 0.08 26.27 7.26
N THR A 162 -0.50 25.81 8.37
CA THR A 162 -0.11 26.24 9.73
C THR A 162 0.40 25.09 10.59
N ALA A 163 1.35 25.36 11.47
CA ALA A 163 1.92 24.36 12.37
C ALA A 163 0.85 23.73 13.30
N ARG A 164 -0.04 24.55 13.85
CA ARG A 164 -1.12 24.10 14.73
C ARG A 164 -2.04 23.10 14.02
N ALA A 165 -2.49 23.42 12.81
CA ALA A 165 -3.35 22.53 12.04
C ALA A 165 -2.61 21.23 11.66
N THR A 166 -1.29 21.29 11.40
CA THR A 166 -0.50 20.07 11.13
C THR A 166 -0.42 19.18 12.36
N VAL A 167 -0.22 19.73 13.57
CA VAL A 167 -0.23 18.96 14.82
C VAL A 167 -1.60 18.33 15.07
N ILE A 168 -2.70 19.05 14.86
CA ILE A 168 -4.05 18.50 15.02
C ILE A 168 -4.30 17.36 14.03
N ALA A 169 -3.99 17.55 12.75
CA ALA A 169 -4.13 16.50 11.74
C ALA A 169 -3.26 15.27 12.07
N SER A 170 -2.06 15.50 12.60
CA SER A 170 -1.16 14.44 13.05
C SER A 170 -1.75 13.67 14.24
N ALA A 171 -2.34 14.37 15.22
CA ALA A 171 -3.00 13.73 16.36
C ALA A 171 -4.22 12.90 15.94
N VAL A 172 -5.06 13.42 15.04
CA VAL A 172 -6.21 12.65 14.50
C VAL A 172 -5.70 11.40 13.77
N TYR A 173 -4.70 11.54 12.92
CA TYR A 173 -4.08 10.40 12.25
C TYR A 173 -3.49 9.39 13.26
N GLY A 174 -2.78 9.86 14.28
CA GLY A 174 -2.17 8.99 15.29
C GLY A 174 -3.20 8.22 16.14
N LEU A 175 -4.34 8.85 16.47
CA LEU A 175 -5.46 8.16 17.12
C LEU A 175 -6.08 7.10 16.19
N THR A 176 -6.30 7.43 14.93
CA THR A 176 -6.76 6.45 13.93
C THR A 176 -5.78 5.29 13.84
N LEU A 177 -4.48 5.57 13.76
CA LEU A 177 -3.44 4.55 13.66
C LEU A 177 -3.38 3.69 14.93
N ALA A 178 -3.64 4.26 16.12
CA ALA A 178 -3.70 3.52 17.37
C ALA A 178 -4.86 2.50 17.37
N VAL A 179 -6.04 2.90 16.89
CA VAL A 179 -7.17 1.98 16.69
C VAL A 179 -6.82 0.90 15.67
N LEU A 180 -6.24 1.27 14.54
CA LEU A 180 -5.80 0.31 13.52
C LEU A 180 -4.71 -0.64 14.03
N THR A 181 -3.91 -0.22 15.02
CA THR A 181 -2.91 -1.09 15.66
C THR A 181 -3.57 -2.20 16.48
N LEU A 182 -4.76 -1.97 17.04
CA LEU A 182 -5.54 -3.02 17.72
C LEU A 182 -6.15 -4.03 16.73
N ILE A 183 -6.39 -3.62 15.48
CA ILE A 183 -6.81 -4.51 14.37
C ILE A 183 -5.60 -5.27 13.81
N HIS A 184 -4.48 -4.58 13.66
CA HIS A 184 -3.25 -5.12 13.11
C HIS A 184 -2.03 -4.46 13.76
N GLU A 185 -1.36 -5.20 14.62
CA GLU A 185 -0.30 -4.72 15.51
C GLU A 185 0.93 -4.15 14.77
N ALA A 186 1.17 -4.60 13.53
CA ALA A 186 2.32 -4.16 12.75
C ALA A 186 2.09 -2.82 12.02
N THR A 187 0.86 -2.30 12.02
CA THR A 187 0.48 -1.08 11.27
C THR A 187 1.41 0.12 11.50
N PRO A 188 1.78 0.51 12.74
CA PRO A 188 2.66 1.67 12.93
C PRO A 188 4.06 1.49 12.34
N PHE A 189 4.57 0.25 12.37
CA PHE A 189 5.89 -0.10 11.84
C PHE A 189 5.91 -0.11 10.31
N LEU A 190 4.79 -0.48 9.69
CA LEU A 190 4.62 -0.51 8.24
C LEU A 190 4.57 0.88 7.60
N PHE A 191 3.90 1.85 8.25
CA PHE A 191 3.62 3.17 7.66
C PHE A 191 4.40 4.33 8.29
N GLY A 192 5.27 4.05 9.28
CA GLY A 192 6.06 5.06 9.98
C GLY A 192 6.98 5.86 9.05
N LEU A 193 7.59 5.19 8.07
CA LEU A 193 8.42 5.83 7.05
C LEU A 193 7.59 6.81 6.21
N GLY A 194 6.40 6.42 5.79
CA GLY A 194 5.46 7.23 5.04
C GLY A 194 5.02 8.48 5.80
N VAL A 195 4.70 8.36 7.09
CA VAL A 195 4.35 9.50 7.95
C VAL A 195 5.49 10.53 8.02
N LEU A 196 6.70 10.06 8.31
CA LEU A 196 7.87 10.94 8.44
C LEU A 196 8.25 11.57 7.09
N SER A 197 8.07 10.83 5.99
CA SER A 197 8.26 11.34 4.63
C SER A 197 7.21 12.41 4.29
N ALA A 198 5.94 12.16 4.61
CA ALA A 198 4.84 13.10 4.38
C ALA A 198 5.03 14.41 5.16
N LEU A 199 5.37 14.33 6.45
CA LEU A 199 5.67 15.52 7.25
C LEU A 199 6.91 16.27 6.72
N THR A 200 7.94 15.55 6.28
CA THR A 200 9.18 16.17 5.78
C THR A 200 8.96 16.90 4.45
N VAL A 201 8.15 16.33 3.56
CA VAL A 201 7.99 16.81 2.18
C VAL A 201 6.78 17.71 1.98
N LEU A 202 5.66 17.42 2.66
CA LEU A 202 4.40 18.15 2.47
C LEU A 202 4.18 19.23 3.52
N ALA A 203 4.82 19.15 4.70
CA ALA A 203 4.74 20.15 5.77
C ALA A 203 6.06 20.93 5.95
N ARG A 204 6.61 21.43 4.83
CA ARG A 204 7.95 22.07 4.80
C ARG A 204 8.06 23.35 5.63
N HIS A 205 6.93 23.98 5.94
CA HIS A 205 6.83 25.18 6.78
C HIS A 205 7.11 24.92 8.27
N LEU A 206 7.16 23.65 8.70
CA LEU A 206 7.38 23.33 10.11
C LEU A 206 8.85 23.53 10.53
N HIS A 207 9.05 24.34 11.57
CA HIS A 207 10.29 24.34 12.33
C HIS A 207 10.50 23.00 13.07
N ALA A 208 11.72 22.75 13.55
CA ALA A 208 12.11 21.46 14.13
C ALA A 208 11.19 20.99 15.28
N LYS A 209 10.89 21.86 16.24
CA LYS A 209 10.00 21.54 17.37
C LYS A 209 8.58 21.15 16.93
N ALA A 210 7.97 21.90 16.01
CA ALA A 210 6.62 21.59 15.53
C ALA A 210 6.57 20.29 14.74
N PHE A 211 7.61 20.03 13.93
CA PHE A 211 7.73 18.76 13.23
C PHE A 211 7.81 17.56 14.17
N TRP A 212 8.67 17.61 15.20
CA TRP A 212 8.77 16.50 16.14
C TRP A 212 7.50 16.34 16.97
N ALA A 213 6.84 17.44 17.34
CA ALA A 213 5.52 17.38 17.97
C ALA A 213 4.49 16.69 17.05
N SER A 214 4.46 17.02 15.76
CA SER A 214 3.62 16.34 14.77
C SER A 214 3.99 14.87 14.59
N ALA A 215 5.28 14.53 14.52
CA ALA A 215 5.73 13.15 14.38
C ALA A 215 5.33 12.30 15.60
N VAL A 216 5.53 12.82 16.81
CA VAL A 216 5.12 12.17 18.06
C VAL A 216 3.60 12.06 18.13
N ALA A 217 2.85 13.10 17.74
CA ALA A 217 1.39 13.03 17.71
C ALA A 217 0.86 11.99 16.70
N ALA A 218 1.53 11.83 15.56
CA ALA A 218 1.14 10.89 14.51
C ALA A 218 1.53 9.43 14.79
N LEU A 219 2.65 9.17 15.47
CA LEU A 219 3.19 7.82 15.67
C LEU A 219 3.16 7.35 17.12
N GLY A 220 3.24 8.28 18.08
CA GLY A 220 3.32 7.97 19.50
C GLY A 220 2.17 7.10 20.00
N PRO A 221 0.90 7.49 19.78
CA PRO A 221 -0.25 6.71 20.25
C PRO A 221 -0.26 5.26 19.74
N SER A 222 0.04 5.04 18.45
CA SER A 222 0.04 3.70 17.85
C SER A 222 1.25 2.86 18.28
N ILE A 223 2.43 3.47 18.42
CA ILE A 223 3.60 2.79 18.99
C ILE A 223 3.30 2.36 20.43
N LEU A 224 2.68 3.22 21.25
CA LEU A 224 2.30 2.86 22.62
C LEU A 224 1.31 1.69 22.65
N VAL A 225 0.32 1.66 21.76
CA VAL A 225 -0.60 0.52 21.64
C VAL A 225 0.14 -0.75 21.21
N ALA A 226 1.04 -0.67 20.24
CA ALA A 226 1.83 -1.83 19.79
C ALA A 226 2.71 -2.37 20.93
N LEU A 227 3.34 -1.49 21.71
CA LEU A 227 4.13 -1.87 22.88
C LEU A 227 3.25 -2.47 23.98
N ALA A 228 2.06 -1.92 24.22
CA ALA A 228 1.11 -2.46 25.19
C ALA A 228 0.64 -3.86 24.77
N LEU A 229 0.35 -4.09 23.49
CA LEU A 229 0.03 -5.42 22.96
C LEU A 229 1.20 -6.39 23.14
N ALA A 230 2.43 -5.95 22.91
CA ALA A 230 3.61 -6.78 23.08
C ALA A 230 3.89 -7.13 24.56
N ALA A 231 3.66 -6.18 25.48
CA ALA A 231 3.96 -6.34 26.90
C ALA A 231 2.84 -7.02 27.70
N PHE A 232 1.58 -6.73 27.36
CA PHE A 232 0.40 -7.15 28.13
C PHE A 232 -0.55 -8.06 27.34
N GLY A 233 -0.31 -8.27 26.05
CA GLY A 233 -1.09 -9.19 25.24
C GLY A 233 -0.94 -10.63 25.75
N ARG A 234 -2.05 -11.34 25.89
CA ARG A 234 -2.01 -12.77 26.20
C ARG A 234 -1.35 -13.54 25.06
N GLN A 235 -0.53 -14.50 25.45
CA GLN A 235 0.19 -15.41 24.57
C GLN A 235 -0.17 -16.85 24.94
N LYS A 236 0.09 -17.80 24.04
CA LYS A 236 -0.16 -19.23 24.27
C LYS A 236 -1.64 -19.54 24.50
N VAL A 237 -2.48 -18.83 23.75
CA VAL A 237 -3.95 -18.95 23.83
C VAL A 237 -4.56 -19.59 22.59
N SER A 238 -3.74 -20.10 21.65
CA SER A 238 -4.24 -20.77 20.45
C SER A 238 -5.22 -21.92 20.73
N PRO A 239 -5.02 -22.79 21.74
CA PRO A 239 -5.99 -23.84 22.02
C PRO A 239 -7.38 -23.30 22.36
N GLN A 240 -7.45 -22.23 23.16
CA GLN A 240 -8.71 -21.57 23.53
C GLN A 240 -9.32 -20.86 22.34
N LEU A 241 -8.51 -20.15 21.55
CA LEU A 241 -8.96 -19.49 20.33
C LEU A 241 -9.50 -20.46 19.30
N CYS A 242 -8.88 -21.64 19.16
CA CYS A 242 -9.34 -22.66 18.23
C CYS A 242 -10.79 -23.07 18.55
N GLN A 243 -11.15 -23.24 19.82
CA GLN A 243 -12.52 -23.60 20.22
C GLN A 243 -13.58 -22.54 19.85
N LEU A 244 -13.17 -21.31 19.57
CA LEU A 244 -14.08 -20.20 19.23
C LEU A 244 -14.27 -20.02 17.72
N VAL A 245 -13.36 -20.57 16.92
CA VAL A 245 -13.43 -20.47 15.46
C VAL A 245 -14.56 -21.38 14.97
N GLN A 246 -15.47 -20.85 14.15
CA GLN A 246 -16.59 -21.64 13.65
C GLN A 246 -16.15 -22.55 12.49
N HIS A 247 -16.69 -23.78 12.48
CA HIS A 247 -16.61 -24.68 11.33
C HIS A 247 -17.43 -24.14 10.16
N GLY A 248 -16.97 -24.39 8.94
CA GLY A 248 -17.69 -23.98 7.76
C GLY A 248 -16.87 -24.14 6.48
N PRO A 249 -17.56 -24.31 5.34
CA PRO A 249 -16.90 -24.52 4.06
C PRO A 249 -16.21 -23.24 3.61
N MET A 250 -14.93 -23.36 3.25
CA MET A 250 -14.13 -22.27 2.74
C MET A 250 -13.47 -22.69 1.43
N ASN A 251 -13.63 -21.87 0.40
CA ASN A 251 -12.98 -22.12 -0.89
C ASN A 251 -11.47 -21.88 -0.78
N HIS A 252 -10.69 -22.92 -1.02
CA HIS A 252 -9.24 -22.93 -1.08
C HIS A 252 -8.78 -23.55 -2.42
N PRO A 253 -9.02 -22.88 -3.56
CA PRO A 253 -8.85 -23.48 -4.89
C PRO A 253 -7.44 -24.00 -5.13
N LEU A 254 -6.40 -23.33 -4.62
CA LEU A 254 -5.01 -23.74 -4.78
C LEU A 254 -4.63 -25.03 -4.03
N ALA A 255 -5.38 -25.42 -2.99
CA ALA A 255 -5.14 -26.68 -2.28
C ALA A 255 -5.58 -27.89 -3.11
N GLY A 256 -6.58 -27.71 -3.96
CA GLY A 256 -7.06 -28.73 -4.90
C GLY A 256 -6.15 -28.98 -6.11
N LYS A 257 -5.01 -28.26 -6.22
CA LYS A 257 -4.07 -28.33 -7.35
C LYS A 257 -4.74 -28.31 -8.74
N PRO A 258 -5.62 -27.31 -9.01
CA PRO A 258 -6.38 -27.27 -10.25
C PRO A 258 -5.48 -27.00 -11.45
N THR A 259 -5.88 -27.51 -12.61
CA THR A 259 -5.35 -27.08 -13.90
C THR A 259 -5.80 -25.64 -14.20
N ILE A 260 -5.09 -24.96 -15.11
CA ILE A 260 -5.47 -23.61 -15.56
C ILE A 260 -6.89 -23.62 -16.15
N GLY A 261 -7.25 -24.66 -16.91
CA GLY A 261 -8.60 -24.80 -17.47
C GLY A 261 -9.69 -24.87 -16.40
N GLN A 262 -9.43 -25.59 -15.31
CA GLN A 262 -10.35 -25.67 -14.16
C GLN A 262 -10.49 -24.32 -13.44
N LEU A 263 -9.39 -23.60 -13.21
CA LEU A 263 -9.45 -22.25 -12.62
C LEU A 263 -10.29 -21.29 -13.48
N LEU A 264 -10.11 -21.34 -14.80
CA LEU A 264 -10.87 -20.49 -15.73
C LEU A 264 -12.36 -20.88 -15.82
N SER A 265 -12.73 -22.12 -15.49
CA SER A 265 -14.11 -22.58 -15.44
C SER A 265 -14.78 -22.41 -14.06
N GLY A 266 -14.14 -21.72 -13.10
CA GLY A 266 -14.70 -21.48 -11.77
C GLY A 266 -14.54 -22.66 -10.80
N PHE A 267 -13.38 -23.31 -10.80
CA PHE A 267 -13.09 -24.40 -9.86
C PHE A 267 -13.14 -23.96 -8.39
N HIS A 268 -13.84 -24.73 -7.57
CA HIS A 268 -13.90 -24.58 -6.12
C HIS A 268 -13.38 -25.84 -5.43
N TYR A 269 -12.56 -25.65 -4.41
CA TYR A 269 -12.08 -26.73 -3.54
C TYR A 269 -12.34 -26.32 -2.11
N TYR A 270 -13.33 -26.96 -1.48
CA TYR A 270 -13.73 -26.60 -0.13
C TYR A 270 -12.94 -27.39 0.91
N VAL A 271 -12.40 -26.67 1.89
CA VAL A 271 -11.85 -27.23 3.13
C VAL A 271 -12.64 -26.65 4.30
N ASP A 272 -12.59 -27.33 5.45
CA ASP A 272 -13.17 -26.77 6.67
C ASP A 272 -12.29 -25.63 7.19
N TYR A 273 -12.90 -24.45 7.40
CA TYR A 273 -12.19 -23.26 7.83
C TYR A 273 -11.57 -23.42 9.21
N HIS A 274 -12.28 -24.01 10.17
CA HIS A 274 -11.80 -24.20 11.53
C HIS A 274 -10.56 -25.08 11.54
N ASP A 275 -10.63 -26.25 10.89
CA ASP A 275 -9.50 -27.19 10.82
C ASP A 275 -8.27 -26.55 10.16
N TRP A 276 -8.47 -25.87 9.02
CA TRP A 276 -7.38 -25.18 8.32
C TRP A 276 -6.78 -24.06 9.17
N PHE A 277 -7.60 -23.18 9.74
CA PHE A 277 -7.16 -22.03 10.51
C PHE A 277 -6.43 -22.45 11.80
N CYS A 278 -6.95 -23.45 12.52
CA CYS A 278 -6.33 -23.97 13.73
C CYS A 278 -4.99 -24.65 13.46
N ARG A 279 -4.84 -25.34 12.32
CA ARG A 279 -3.59 -26.00 11.96
C ARG A 279 -2.56 -25.04 11.36
N ALA A 280 -2.98 -24.17 10.45
CA ALA A 280 -2.08 -23.40 9.60
C ALA A 280 -1.76 -22.00 10.15
N PHE A 281 -2.67 -21.39 10.92
CA PHE A 281 -2.57 -19.98 11.27
C PHE A 281 -2.45 -19.70 12.77
N LEU A 282 -3.25 -20.36 13.61
CA LEU A 282 -3.18 -20.17 15.05
C LEU A 282 -1.77 -20.40 15.66
N PRO A 283 -0.97 -21.39 15.23
CA PRO A 283 0.39 -21.55 15.75
C PRO A 283 1.27 -20.30 15.57
N LEU A 284 0.98 -19.45 14.59
CA LEU A 284 1.70 -18.19 14.34
C LEU A 284 1.33 -17.08 15.36
N PHE A 285 0.21 -17.21 16.09
CA PHE A 285 -0.19 -16.27 17.14
C PHE A 285 0.63 -16.43 18.41
N ASP A 286 1.07 -17.66 18.69
CA ASP A 286 1.80 -18.00 19.91
C ASP A 286 3.31 -17.87 19.78
N MET A 287 3.81 -17.54 18.58
CA MET A 287 5.23 -17.35 18.34
C MET A 287 5.77 -16.19 19.16
N THR A 288 6.78 -16.48 19.98
CA THR A 288 7.66 -15.47 20.57
C THR A 288 8.48 -14.76 19.49
N PHE A 289 9.05 -13.60 19.82
CA PHE A 289 9.96 -12.89 18.89
C PHE A 289 11.13 -13.77 18.43
N SER A 290 11.69 -14.58 19.34
CA SER A 290 12.81 -15.49 19.01
C SER A 290 12.39 -16.61 18.06
N GLU A 291 11.17 -17.12 18.19
CA GLU A 291 10.62 -18.13 17.28
C GLU A 291 10.28 -17.51 15.93
N GLY A 292 9.75 -16.28 15.91
CA GLY A 292 9.54 -15.52 14.68
C GLY A 292 10.84 -15.32 13.89
N LEU A 293 11.93 -14.94 14.57
CA LEU A 293 13.25 -14.82 13.95
C LEU A 293 13.75 -16.15 13.36
N ARG A 294 13.61 -17.25 14.11
CA ARG A 294 13.98 -18.58 13.61
C ARG A 294 13.12 -19.01 12.43
N PHE A 295 11.83 -18.72 12.47
CA PHE A 295 10.88 -19.01 11.40
C PHE A 295 11.25 -18.25 10.13
N VAL A 296 11.52 -16.95 10.21
CA VAL A 296 12.03 -16.17 9.07
C VAL A 296 13.37 -16.71 8.58
N GLY A 297 14.30 -17.02 9.49
CA GLY A 297 15.58 -17.62 9.15
C GLY A 297 15.44 -18.96 8.41
N SER A 298 14.41 -19.76 8.71
CA SER A 298 14.15 -21.05 8.08
C SER A 298 13.74 -20.95 6.59
N ILE A 299 13.30 -19.78 6.12
CA ILE A 299 13.02 -19.52 4.70
C ILE A 299 14.32 -19.55 3.86
N GLY A 300 15.45 -19.25 4.50
CA GLY A 300 16.77 -19.31 3.87
C GLY A 300 17.20 -18.00 3.19
N VAL A 301 18.50 -17.74 3.24
CA VAL A 301 19.11 -16.46 2.80
C VAL A 301 18.83 -16.16 1.33
N VAL A 302 18.84 -17.16 0.45
CA VAL A 302 18.63 -16.98 -0.99
C VAL A 302 17.23 -16.43 -1.28
N ALA A 303 16.21 -17.00 -0.65
CA ALA A 303 14.82 -16.60 -0.86
C ALA A 303 14.53 -15.21 -0.28
N LEU A 304 15.07 -14.90 0.90
CA LEU A 304 14.96 -13.58 1.53
C LEU A 304 15.72 -12.50 0.73
N ALA A 305 16.94 -12.81 0.26
CA ALA A 305 17.72 -11.92 -0.59
C ALA A 305 17.00 -11.66 -1.93
N GLY A 306 16.50 -12.71 -2.59
CA GLY A 306 15.71 -12.59 -3.82
C GLY A 306 14.49 -11.71 -3.62
N SER A 307 13.76 -11.88 -2.50
CA SER A 307 12.58 -11.07 -2.17
C SER A 307 12.95 -9.61 -1.98
N THR A 308 14.09 -9.34 -1.34
CA THR A 308 14.63 -7.98 -1.18
C THR A 308 15.01 -7.36 -2.51
N VAL A 309 15.77 -8.07 -3.35
CA VAL A 309 16.18 -7.55 -4.66
C VAL A 309 14.94 -7.22 -5.51
N TYR A 310 13.98 -8.14 -5.58
CA TYR A 310 12.74 -7.92 -6.31
C TYR A 310 11.94 -6.72 -5.77
N GLY A 311 11.83 -6.59 -4.45
CA GLY A 311 11.17 -5.47 -3.80
C GLY A 311 11.86 -4.11 -4.04
N VAL A 312 13.19 -4.06 -3.96
CA VAL A 312 13.98 -2.86 -4.26
C VAL A 312 13.83 -2.45 -5.72
N VAL A 313 13.90 -3.41 -6.66
CA VAL A 313 13.66 -3.14 -8.09
C VAL A 313 12.26 -2.57 -8.30
N THR A 314 11.26 -3.17 -7.66
CA THR A 314 9.86 -2.70 -7.70
C THR A 314 9.75 -1.24 -7.24
N LEU A 315 10.35 -0.91 -6.09
CA LEU A 315 10.39 0.45 -5.56
C LEU A 315 11.04 1.42 -6.57
N ILE A 316 12.21 1.08 -7.09
CA ILE A 316 12.95 1.91 -8.04
C ILE A 316 12.12 2.15 -9.31
N VAL A 317 11.57 1.09 -9.90
CA VAL A 317 10.73 1.18 -11.11
C VAL A 317 9.50 2.03 -10.86
N GLY A 318 8.80 1.86 -9.73
CA GLY A 318 7.64 2.67 -9.37
C GLY A 318 8.00 4.16 -9.25
N MET A 319 9.08 4.48 -8.54
CA MET A 319 9.53 5.87 -8.37
C MET A 319 9.99 6.49 -9.70
N LEU A 320 10.69 5.73 -10.55
CA LEU A 320 11.11 6.16 -11.89
C LEU A 320 9.92 6.38 -12.82
N ALA A 321 8.91 5.52 -12.77
CA ALA A 321 7.68 5.69 -13.55
C ALA A 321 6.97 7.00 -13.17
N ILE A 322 6.78 7.25 -11.87
CA ILE A 322 6.20 8.52 -11.37
C ILE A 322 7.04 9.70 -11.85
N SER A 323 8.37 9.64 -11.69
CA SER A 323 9.29 10.71 -12.06
C SER A 323 9.25 11.03 -13.56
N HIS A 324 9.31 10.02 -14.42
CA HIS A 324 9.30 10.20 -15.87
C HIS A 324 7.97 10.76 -16.38
N VAL A 325 6.85 10.25 -15.86
CA VAL A 325 5.51 10.71 -16.27
C VAL A 325 5.26 12.13 -15.76
N ALA A 326 5.66 12.44 -14.53
CA ALA A 326 5.53 13.77 -13.95
C ALA A 326 6.51 14.79 -14.55
N GLY A 327 7.66 14.35 -15.07
CA GLY A 327 8.76 15.24 -15.47
C GLY A 327 9.60 15.74 -14.29
N VAL A 328 9.28 15.30 -13.07
CA VAL A 328 9.91 15.76 -11.83
C VAL A 328 11.03 14.78 -11.45
N PRO A 329 12.30 15.21 -11.34
CA PRO A 329 13.40 14.31 -11.04
C PRO A 329 13.41 13.88 -9.55
N ILE A 330 13.56 12.58 -9.31
CA ILE A 330 13.59 11.96 -7.97
C ILE A 330 14.67 12.57 -7.08
N ARG A 331 15.79 13.04 -7.65
CA ARG A 331 16.88 13.68 -6.90
C ARG A 331 16.42 14.89 -6.09
N ARG A 332 15.42 15.65 -6.57
CA ARG A 332 14.88 16.79 -5.82
C ARG A 332 14.09 16.32 -4.61
N TYR A 333 13.22 15.33 -4.79
CA TYR A 333 12.46 14.71 -3.71
C TYR A 333 13.38 14.12 -2.63
N THR A 334 14.38 13.32 -3.05
CA THR A 334 15.34 12.70 -2.12
C THR A 334 16.25 13.72 -1.42
N ALA A 335 16.60 14.83 -2.05
CA ALA A 335 17.33 15.91 -1.39
C ALA A 335 16.54 16.52 -0.21
N ILE A 336 15.21 16.61 -0.34
CA ILE A 336 14.33 17.09 0.74
C ILE A 336 14.33 16.09 1.91
N LEU A 337 14.18 14.80 1.62
CA LEU A 337 14.25 13.74 2.64
C LEU A 337 15.60 13.73 3.37
N ARG A 338 16.70 13.87 2.62
CA ARG A 338 18.06 13.98 3.18
C ARG A 338 18.27 15.21 4.06
N GLY A 339 17.43 16.24 3.92
CA GLY A 339 17.41 17.39 4.83
C GLY A 339 16.97 17.04 6.26
N ARG A 340 16.38 15.86 6.49
CA ARG A 340 15.97 15.36 7.82
C ARG A 340 16.41 13.90 8.02
N PRO A 341 17.74 13.64 8.10
CA PRO A 341 18.26 12.27 8.10
C PRO A 341 17.80 11.47 9.32
N LEU A 342 17.68 12.10 10.50
CA LEU A 342 17.20 11.44 11.71
C LEU A 342 15.77 10.93 11.55
N ALA A 343 14.87 11.70 10.92
CA ALA A 343 13.50 11.25 10.69
C ALA A 343 13.45 10.06 9.72
N MET A 344 14.24 10.09 8.66
CA MET A 344 14.32 8.97 7.71
C MET A 344 14.91 7.72 8.36
N LEU A 345 15.94 7.89 9.19
CA LEU A 345 16.53 6.79 9.95
C LEU A 345 15.50 6.16 10.90
N VAL A 346 14.75 6.97 11.65
CA VAL A 346 13.66 6.46 12.51
C VAL A 346 12.64 5.67 11.69
N GLY A 347 12.20 6.21 10.55
CA GLY A 347 11.24 5.53 9.66
C GLY A 347 11.77 4.18 9.15
N ILE A 348 13.05 4.11 8.76
CA ILE A 348 13.69 2.85 8.33
C ILE A 348 13.80 1.87 9.50
N VAL A 349 14.24 2.32 10.68
CA VAL A 349 14.37 1.45 11.86
C VAL A 349 13.00 0.89 12.27
N MET A 350 11.94 1.68 12.16
CA MET A 350 10.59 1.24 12.48
C MET A 350 10.11 0.05 11.66
N ILE A 351 10.61 -0.17 10.43
CA ILE A 351 10.17 -1.31 9.61
C ILE A 351 10.93 -2.61 9.91
N LEU A 352 12.08 -2.53 10.59
CA LEU A 352 12.94 -3.69 10.86
C LEU A 352 12.25 -4.80 11.67
N PRO A 353 11.44 -4.51 12.72
CA PRO A 353 10.75 -5.56 13.47
C PRO A 353 9.84 -6.39 12.56
N VAL A 354 9.19 -5.74 11.59
CA VAL A 354 8.36 -6.42 10.60
C VAL A 354 9.25 -7.38 9.80
N PHE A 355 10.34 -6.88 9.19
CA PHE A 355 11.33 -7.70 8.47
C PHE A 355 11.85 -8.92 9.25
N ALA A 356 12.06 -8.73 10.55
CA ALA A 356 12.58 -9.75 11.45
C ALA A 356 11.57 -10.87 11.77
N THR A 357 10.26 -10.58 11.80
CA THR A 357 9.27 -11.52 12.38
C THR A 357 8.26 -12.08 11.38
N GLY A 358 8.43 -11.85 10.08
CA GLY A 358 7.55 -12.43 9.08
C GLY A 358 8.19 -12.58 7.70
N VAL A 359 7.47 -13.25 6.82
CA VAL A 359 8.03 -13.81 5.58
C VAL A 359 7.54 -13.09 4.31
N ASP A 360 6.65 -12.10 4.45
CA ASP A 360 6.08 -11.34 3.34
C ASP A 360 7.01 -10.19 2.86
N TRP A 361 8.29 -10.48 2.62
CA TRP A 361 9.30 -9.45 2.36
C TRP A 361 9.02 -8.63 1.09
N VAL A 362 8.50 -9.25 0.02
CA VAL A 362 8.13 -8.52 -1.21
C VAL A 362 7.01 -7.53 -0.91
N ARG A 363 5.99 -7.95 -0.16
CA ARG A 363 4.89 -7.09 0.28
C ARG A 363 5.39 -5.87 1.05
N TRP A 364 6.34 -6.04 1.96
CA TRP A 364 6.84 -4.93 2.76
C TRP A 364 7.64 -3.92 1.95
N TRP A 365 8.35 -4.38 0.91
CA TRP A 365 8.93 -3.47 -0.08
C TRP A 365 7.88 -2.72 -0.89
N VAL A 366 6.74 -3.35 -1.23
CA VAL A 366 5.61 -2.66 -1.87
C VAL A 366 5.02 -1.60 -0.93
N ILE A 367 4.96 -1.85 0.38
CA ILE A 367 4.54 -0.86 1.37
C ILE A 367 5.55 0.29 1.48
N ILE A 368 6.87 0.02 1.49
CA ILE A 368 7.88 1.09 1.40
C ILE A 368 7.68 1.92 0.11
N ALA A 369 7.38 1.26 -1.01
CA ALA A 369 7.08 1.94 -2.26
C ALA A 369 5.81 2.79 -2.18
N PHE A 370 4.78 2.32 -1.47
CA PHE A 370 3.58 3.11 -1.17
C PHE A 370 3.91 4.34 -0.31
N ASP A 371 4.62 4.15 0.80
CA ASP A 371 5.00 5.19 1.76
C ASP A 371 5.73 6.37 1.11
N LEU A 372 6.72 6.05 0.27
CA LEU A 372 7.48 7.07 -0.46
C LEU A 372 6.73 7.55 -1.71
N GLY A 373 6.08 6.64 -2.42
CA GLY A 373 5.41 6.88 -3.70
C GLY A 373 4.22 7.82 -3.58
N VAL A 374 3.34 7.63 -2.59
CA VAL A 374 2.19 8.54 -2.36
C VAL A 374 2.65 9.95 -2.03
N VAL A 375 3.68 10.09 -1.17
CA VAL A 375 4.24 11.39 -0.84
C VAL A 375 4.90 12.02 -2.07
N PHE A 376 5.60 11.24 -2.89
CA PHE A 376 6.22 11.74 -4.11
C PHE A 376 5.17 12.17 -5.16
N LEU A 377 4.09 11.41 -5.34
CA LEU A 377 2.95 11.76 -6.19
C LEU A 377 2.33 13.10 -5.78
N LEU A 378 2.13 13.31 -4.48
CA LEU A 378 1.59 14.56 -3.96
C LEU A 378 2.61 15.72 -4.05
N TYR A 379 3.90 15.44 -3.92
CA TYR A 379 4.96 16.42 -4.14
C TYR A 379 5.02 16.90 -5.59
N THR A 380 4.83 16.00 -6.57
CA THR A 380 4.89 16.37 -8.01
C THR A 380 3.77 17.31 -8.41
N ARG A 381 2.61 17.27 -7.72
CA ARG A 381 1.44 18.13 -7.96
C ARG A 381 1.79 19.62 -8.03
N ASP A 382 2.69 20.08 -7.17
CA ASP A 382 3.03 21.50 -7.02
C ASP A 382 4.34 21.87 -7.74
N GLN A 383 4.89 20.96 -8.55
CA GLN A 383 6.10 21.23 -9.34
C GLN A 383 5.73 21.79 -10.72
N PRO A 384 6.49 22.76 -11.25
CA PRO A 384 6.15 23.41 -12.53
C PRO A 384 6.17 22.43 -13.73
N GLU A 385 7.01 21.40 -13.70
CA GLU A 385 7.15 20.45 -14.81
C GLU A 385 5.87 19.64 -15.07
N ILE A 386 5.00 19.53 -14.07
CA ILE A 386 3.73 18.79 -14.22
C ILE A 386 2.72 19.56 -15.07
N ASP A 387 2.89 20.86 -15.25
CA ASP A 387 2.01 21.69 -16.08
C ASP A 387 2.47 21.77 -17.54
N GLU A 388 3.67 21.27 -17.84
CA GLU A 388 4.20 21.17 -19.19
C GLU A 388 3.55 20.03 -19.99
N PRO A 389 3.40 20.18 -21.32
CA PRO A 389 2.88 19.11 -22.16
C PRO A 389 3.81 17.87 -22.14
N PRO A 390 3.26 16.64 -22.14
CA PRO A 390 4.06 15.43 -22.19
C PRO A 390 4.70 15.28 -23.57
N THR A 391 5.98 14.90 -23.56
CA THR A 391 6.72 14.54 -24.79
C THR A 391 6.22 13.22 -25.35
N ARG A 392 6.51 12.94 -26.63
CA ARG A 392 6.22 11.62 -27.24
C ARG A 392 6.86 10.47 -26.46
N ARG A 393 8.10 10.68 -25.98
CA ARG A 393 8.80 9.71 -25.14
C ARG A 393 8.05 9.45 -23.83
N THR A 394 7.53 10.49 -23.19
CA THR A 394 6.72 10.35 -21.96
C THR A 394 5.48 9.49 -22.20
N LEU A 395 4.77 9.69 -23.31
CA LEU A 395 3.58 8.88 -23.64
C LEU A 395 3.92 7.41 -23.89
N ILE A 396 5.02 7.15 -24.62
CA ILE A 396 5.51 5.78 -24.86
C ILE A 396 5.90 5.12 -23.53
N VAL A 397 6.68 5.80 -22.70
CA VAL A 397 7.10 5.28 -21.39
C VAL A 397 5.89 5.04 -20.48
N PHE A 398 4.90 5.94 -20.49
CA PHE A 398 3.66 5.73 -19.76
C PHE A 398 2.91 4.50 -20.27
N ALA A 399 2.67 4.39 -21.58
CA ALA A 399 1.91 3.27 -22.14
C ALA A 399 2.61 1.93 -21.91
N VAL A 400 3.90 1.83 -22.24
CA VAL A 400 4.69 0.61 -22.04
C VAL A 400 4.83 0.30 -20.55
N GLY A 401 5.17 1.29 -19.73
CA GLY A 401 5.33 1.10 -18.29
C GLY A 401 4.03 0.66 -17.62
N ALA A 402 2.90 1.27 -17.97
CA ALA A 402 1.60 0.88 -17.44
C ALA A 402 1.20 -0.53 -17.86
N VAL A 403 1.44 -0.92 -19.13
CA VAL A 403 1.17 -2.29 -19.60
C VAL A 403 2.05 -3.30 -18.86
N LEU A 404 3.35 -3.05 -18.73
CA LEU A 404 4.26 -3.94 -18.01
C LEU A 404 3.85 -4.11 -16.53
N LEU A 405 3.52 -3.00 -15.86
CA LEU A 405 3.06 -3.03 -14.47
C LEU A 405 1.67 -3.67 -14.31
N ALA A 406 0.81 -3.57 -15.33
CA ALA A 406 -0.52 -4.20 -15.34
C ALA A 406 -0.46 -5.71 -15.56
N VAL A 407 0.51 -6.19 -16.34
CA VAL A 407 0.69 -7.63 -16.67
C VAL A 407 1.43 -8.39 -15.57
N ILE A 408 2.31 -7.71 -14.81
CA ILE A 408 3.05 -8.31 -13.70
C ILE A 408 2.38 -7.84 -12.40
N PRO A 409 1.46 -8.60 -11.80
CA PRO A 409 0.79 -8.20 -10.57
C PRO A 409 1.74 -8.36 -9.37
N ILE A 410 2.62 -7.37 -9.19
CA ILE A 410 3.71 -7.38 -8.21
C ILE A 410 3.19 -7.59 -6.76
N GLY A 411 1.92 -7.27 -6.48
CA GLY A 411 1.28 -7.46 -5.18
C GLY A 411 0.78 -8.88 -4.85
N ILE A 412 0.82 -9.84 -5.78
CA ILE A 412 0.38 -11.23 -5.53
C ILE A 412 1.46 -12.05 -4.81
N ILE A 413 2.74 -11.73 -5.03
CA ILE A 413 3.85 -12.52 -4.51
C ILE A 413 4.16 -12.01 -3.09
N PRO A 414 3.81 -12.75 -2.01
CA PRO A 414 4.11 -12.31 -0.65
C PRO A 414 5.61 -12.27 -0.38
N GLY A 415 6.33 -13.28 -0.89
CA GLY A 415 7.77 -13.47 -0.79
C GLY A 415 8.17 -14.75 -1.53
N PHE A 416 9.44 -14.88 -1.89
CA PHE A 416 9.96 -16.14 -2.42
C PHE A 416 10.21 -17.13 -1.29
N GLY A 417 9.96 -18.42 -1.54
CA GLY A 417 10.21 -19.50 -0.57
C GLY A 417 9.26 -19.51 0.64
N ALA A 418 8.35 -18.54 0.77
CA ALA A 418 7.34 -18.56 1.80
C ALA A 418 6.40 -19.77 1.60
N PRO A 419 6.20 -20.62 2.62
CA PRO A 419 5.26 -21.73 2.51
C PRO A 419 3.87 -21.17 2.24
N VAL A 420 3.23 -21.67 1.18
CA VAL A 420 1.80 -21.44 0.99
C VAL A 420 1.10 -22.23 2.10
N PRO A 421 0.32 -21.62 2.99
CA PRO A 421 -0.41 -22.38 3.99
C PRO A 421 -1.41 -23.29 3.26
N MET A 422 -1.06 -24.58 3.13
CA MET A 422 -1.85 -25.62 2.47
C MET A 422 -2.81 -26.30 3.45
#